data_AF-F3Z3X0-F1
#
_entry.id   AF-F3Z3X0-F1
#
_cell.length_a   1.000
_cell.length_b   1.000
_cell.length_c   1.000
_cell.angle_alpha   90.00
_cell.angle_beta   90.00
_cell.angle_gamma   90.00
#
_symmetry.space_group_name_H-M   'P 1'
#
loop_
_entity.id
_entity.type
_entity.pdbx_description
1 polymer ?
#
loop_
_entity_poly.entity_id
_entity_poly.type
_entity_poly.pdbx_seq_one_letter_code
_entity_poly.pdbx_strand_id
1 'polypeptide(L)'
;MSVKQDLYEAAGPFDILRLGLRVLASELGWMLKNSLRELEIHQLRKRLDQEYLALGRIVERLTQEESQAGDSEAARGEQELSLGQIAFLKQEMALLRGERDRARCEHVRRRVSKWNLDGTT
;
A
#
# COMPACT_ATOMS: atom_id res chain seq x y z
N MET A 1 -29.01 -29.88 -24.01
CA MET A 1 -27.81 -29.13 -24.44
C MET A 1 -28.13 -27.75 -25.03
N SER A 2 -29.32 -27.16 -24.79
CA SER A 2 -29.79 -25.94 -25.50
C SER A 2 -29.65 -24.62 -24.73
N VAL A 3 -29.42 -24.63 -23.42
CA VAL A 3 -29.50 -23.41 -22.59
C VAL A 3 -28.32 -22.45 -22.78
N LYS A 4 -27.17 -22.94 -23.26
CA LYS A 4 -25.97 -22.10 -23.44
C LYS A 4 -25.99 -21.26 -24.71
N GLN A 5 -26.80 -21.61 -25.71
CA GLN A 5 -26.86 -20.85 -26.97
C GLN A 5 -27.74 -19.60 -26.86
N ASP A 6 -28.86 -19.66 -26.11
CA ASP A 6 -29.79 -18.53 -25.96
C ASP A 6 -29.20 -17.36 -25.13
N LEU A 7 -28.27 -17.64 -24.21
CA LEU A 7 -27.59 -16.61 -23.40
C LEU A 7 -26.61 -15.74 -24.19
N TYR A 8 -26.07 -16.24 -25.31
CA TYR A 8 -25.18 -15.47 -26.18
C TYR A 8 -25.94 -14.63 -27.21
N GLU A 9 -27.21 -14.95 -27.50
CA GLU A 9 -28.03 -14.19 -28.45
C GLU A 9 -28.62 -12.88 -27.87
N ALA A 10 -28.64 -12.71 -26.54
CA ALA A 10 -29.32 -11.59 -25.89
C ALA A 10 -28.43 -10.40 -25.47
N ALA A 11 -27.09 -10.53 -25.53
CA ALA A 11 -26.18 -9.42 -25.25
C ALA A 11 -25.71 -8.79 -26.56
N GLY A 12 -26.26 -7.63 -26.91
CA GLY A 12 -25.80 -6.92 -28.10
C GLY A 12 -24.33 -6.50 -27.96
N PRO A 13 -23.59 -6.31 -29.06
CA PRO A 13 -22.21 -5.83 -29.02
C PRO A 13 -22.06 -4.51 -28.23
N PHE A 14 -23.12 -3.71 -28.18
CA PHE A 14 -23.20 -2.49 -27.37
C PHE A 14 -23.23 -2.75 -25.86
N ASP A 15 -23.84 -3.84 -25.38
CA ASP A 15 -23.89 -4.18 -23.96
C ASP A 15 -22.52 -4.61 -23.44
N ILE A 16 -21.79 -5.38 -24.26
CA ILE A 16 -20.40 -5.78 -24.00
C ILE A 16 -19.51 -4.54 -23.91
N LEU A 17 -19.66 -3.60 -24.85
CA LEU A 17 -18.87 -2.38 -24.90
C LEU A 17 -19.18 -1.45 -23.71
N ARG A 18 -20.46 -1.36 -23.32
CA ARG A 18 -20.90 -0.61 -22.14
C ARG A 18 -20.35 -1.22 -20.85
N LEU A 19 -20.36 -2.55 -20.72
CA LEU A 19 -19.75 -3.24 -19.58
C LEU A 19 -18.24 -2.97 -19.52
N GLY A 20 -17.54 -3.08 -20.65
CA GLY A 20 -16.12 -2.79 -20.74
C GLY A 20 -15.77 -1.36 -20.30
N LEU A 21 -16.53 -0.36 -20.76
CA LEU A 21 -16.33 1.03 -20.34
C LEU A 21 -16.59 1.23 -18.84
N ARG A 22 -17.58 0.53 -18.28
CA ARG A 22 -17.89 0.55 -16.84
C ARG A 22 -16.76 -0.08 -16.01
N VAL A 23 -16.17 -1.18 -16.49
CA VAL A 23 -14.98 -1.80 -15.91
C VAL A 23 -13.83 -0.81 -15.92
N LEU A 24 -13.57 -0.17 -17.06
CA LEU A 24 -12.48 0.78 -17.23
C LEU A 24 -12.62 1.97 -16.27
N ALA A 25 -13.80 2.58 -16.21
CA ALA A 25 -14.06 3.69 -15.29
C ALA A 25 -13.87 3.28 -13.81
N SER A 26 -14.30 2.07 -13.44
CA SER A 26 -14.09 1.53 -12.10
C SER A 26 -12.61 1.32 -11.79
N GLU A 27 -11.83 0.80 -12.75
CA GLU A 27 -10.39 0.59 -12.57
C GLU A 27 -9.63 1.92 -12.49
N LEU A 28 -10.00 2.93 -13.29
CA LEU A 28 -9.43 4.28 -13.19
C LEU A 28 -9.66 4.88 -11.79
N GLY A 29 -10.88 4.74 -11.25
CA GLY A 29 -11.18 5.17 -9.89
C GLY A 29 -10.40 4.40 -8.82
N TRP A 30 -10.15 3.10 -9.03
CA TRP A 30 -9.31 2.31 -8.14
C TRP A 30 -7.83 2.73 -8.25
N MET A 31 -7.32 2.94 -9.46
CA MET A 31 -5.95 3.40 -9.71
C MET A 31 -5.68 4.73 -9.01
N LEU A 32 -6.59 5.71 -9.10
CA LEU A 32 -6.41 6.99 -8.42
C LEU A 32 -6.27 6.83 -6.90
N LYS A 33 -7.12 5.99 -6.28
CA LYS A 33 -7.05 5.69 -4.84
C LYS A 33 -5.76 4.93 -4.49
N ASN A 34 -5.34 4.01 -5.34
CA ASN A 34 -4.11 3.27 -5.15
C ASN A 34 -2.88 4.18 -5.22
N SER A 35 -2.86 5.13 -6.16
CA SER A 35 -1.79 6.12 -6.27
C SER A 35 -1.64 6.96 -5.00
N LEU A 36 -2.74 7.40 -4.38
CA LEU A 36 -2.67 8.13 -3.11
C LEU A 36 -2.02 7.29 -1.98
N ARG A 37 -2.36 6.00 -1.89
CA ARG A 37 -1.74 5.09 -0.92
C ARG A 37 -0.26 4.82 -1.21
N GLU A 38 0.12 4.70 -2.47
CA GLU A 38 1.52 4.58 -2.87
C GLU A 38 2.32 5.83 -2.49
N LEU A 39 1.73 7.02 -2.62
CA LEU A 39 2.36 8.26 -2.17
C LEU A 39 2.59 8.28 -0.66
N GLU A 40 1.65 7.78 0.13
CA GLU A 40 1.80 7.64 1.58
C GLU A 40 2.95 6.69 1.94
N ILE A 41 3.01 5.51 1.32
CA ILE A 41 4.12 4.56 1.51
C ILE A 41 5.45 5.19 1.07
N HIS A 42 5.46 5.95 -0.01
CA HIS A 42 6.65 6.66 -0.49
C HIS A 42 7.12 7.73 0.49
N GLN A 43 6.19 8.47 1.11
CA GLN A 43 6.52 9.44 2.16
C GLN A 43 7.10 8.76 3.40
N LEU A 44 6.51 7.65 3.86
CA LEU A 44 7.06 6.87 4.98
C LEU A 44 8.45 6.34 4.67
N ARG A 45 8.70 5.89 3.44
CA ARG A 45 10.03 5.46 3.00
C ARG A 45 11.05 6.59 3.03
N LYS A 46 10.68 7.78 2.53
CA LYS A 46 11.56 8.97 2.63
C LYS A 46 11.90 9.29 4.09
N ARG A 47 10.92 9.20 4.98
CA ARG A 47 11.15 9.41 6.41
C ARG A 47 12.07 8.34 7.01
N LEU A 48 11.90 7.07 6.61
CA LEU A 48 12.78 5.98 7.03
C LEU A 48 14.24 6.23 6.62
N ASP A 49 14.47 6.69 5.39
CA ASP A 49 15.82 7.01 4.91
C ASP A 49 16.45 8.16 5.72
N GLN A 50 15.64 9.15 6.13
CA GLN A 50 16.09 10.23 7.01
C GLN A 50 16.45 9.73 8.41
N GLU A 51 15.65 8.83 8.98
CA GLU A 51 15.96 8.23 10.29
C GLU A 51 17.25 7.40 10.24
N TYR A 52 17.52 6.69 9.14
CA TYR A 52 18.80 6.00 8.95
C TYR A 52 20.00 6.94 8.92
N LEU A 53 19.87 8.08 8.24
CA LEU A 53 20.93 9.10 8.24
C LEU A 53 21.12 9.72 9.62
N ALA A 54 20.04 9.98 10.35
CA ALA A 54 20.10 10.50 11.72
C ALA A 54 20.80 9.50 12.65
N LEU A 55 20.43 8.22 12.58
CA LEU A 55 21.05 7.14 13.34
C LEU A 55 22.56 7.05 13.05
N GLY A 56 22.97 7.16 11.78
CA GLY A 56 24.38 7.16 11.40
C GLY A 56 25.18 8.28 12.08
N ARG A 57 24.61 9.50 12.14
CA ARG A 57 25.23 10.65 12.82
C ARG A 57 25.26 10.49 14.34
N ILE A 58 24.25 9.86 14.94
CA ILE A 58 24.24 9.55 16.37
C ILE A 58 25.34 8.53 16.68
N VAL A 59 25.48 7.49 15.87
CA VAL A 59 26.52 6.47 16.02
C VAL A 59 27.91 7.10 15.87
N GLU A 60 28.13 7.97 14.89
CA GLU A 60 29.40 8.70 14.71
C GLU A 60 29.75 9.55 15.94
N ARG A 61 28.77 10.27 16.50
CA ARG A 61 28.97 11.04 17.75
C ARG A 61 29.35 10.12 18.90
N LEU A 62 28.65 8.99 19.07
CA LEU A 62 28.96 8.00 20.11
C LEU A 62 30.40 7.46 19.98
N THR A 63 30.88 7.15 18.78
CA THR A 63 32.27 6.69 18.58
C THR A 63 33.31 7.79 18.83
N GLN A 64 32.99 9.06 18.60
CA GLN A 64 33.90 10.19 18.88
C GLN A 64 33.89 10.57 20.38
N GLU A 65 32.72 10.50 21.02
CA GLU A 65 32.46 10.93 22.40
C GLU A 65 32.77 9.84 23.45
N GLU A 66 33.11 8.60 23.07
CA GLU A 66 33.64 7.59 24.02
C GLU A 66 34.90 8.08 24.79
N SER A 67 35.48 9.22 24.41
CA SER A 67 36.53 9.94 25.14
C SER A 67 36.04 10.88 26.26
N GLN A 68 34.73 11.19 26.36
CA GLN A 68 34.14 12.09 27.37
C GLN A 68 32.86 11.50 27.97
N ALA A 69 32.94 11.02 29.23
CA ALA A 69 31.94 10.18 29.89
C ALA A 69 30.53 10.78 30.12
N GLY A 70 30.30 12.06 29.83
CA GLY A 70 29.03 12.76 30.11
C GLY A 70 28.02 12.76 28.96
N ASP A 71 28.47 12.88 27.70
CA ASP A 71 27.57 12.98 26.52
C ASP A 71 27.08 11.61 26.02
N SER A 72 27.73 10.52 26.46
CA SER A 72 27.45 9.15 25.98
C SER A 72 26.04 8.64 26.36
N GLU A 73 25.47 9.03 27.49
CA GLU A 73 24.14 8.55 27.91
C GLU A 73 23.01 9.19 27.10
N ALA A 74 23.09 10.50 26.85
CA ALA A 74 22.11 11.22 26.04
C ALA A 74 22.11 10.71 24.59
N ALA A 75 23.30 10.52 24.00
CA ALA A 75 23.44 10.01 22.65
C ALA A 75 22.95 8.54 22.52
N ARG A 76 23.10 7.70 23.56
CA ARG A 76 22.49 6.36 23.60
C ARG A 76 20.97 6.40 23.63
N GLY A 77 20.38 7.34 24.37
CA GLY A 77 18.93 7.57 24.38
C GLY A 77 18.39 7.99 23.01
N GLU A 78 19.09 8.90 22.32
CA GLU A 78 18.77 9.29 20.94
C GLU A 78 18.85 8.10 19.97
N GLN A 79 19.86 7.23 20.14
CA GLN A 79 20.04 6.02 19.33
C GLN A 79 18.85 5.06 19.50
N GLU A 80 18.44 4.78 20.74
CA GLU A 80 17.32 3.89 21.02
C GLU A 80 16.01 4.45 20.44
N LEU A 81 15.77 5.75 20.59
CA LEU A 81 14.61 6.42 20.01
C LEU A 81 14.57 6.27 18.49
N SER A 82 15.69 6.52 17.81
CA SER A 82 15.78 6.42 16.34
C SER A 82 15.57 4.97 15.87
N LEU A 83 16.11 3.98 16.58
CA LEU A 83 15.85 2.56 16.30
C LEU A 83 14.36 2.20 16.45
N GLY A 84 13.70 2.72 17.49
CA GLY A 84 12.26 2.56 17.69
C GLY A 84 11.44 3.15 16.53
N GLN A 85 11.80 4.35 16.06
CA GLN A 85 11.13 5.00 14.93
C GLN A 85 11.34 4.23 13.62
N ILE A 86 12.55 3.72 13.37
CA ILE A 86 12.86 2.85 12.23
C ILE A 86 11.98 1.59 12.25
N ALA A 87 11.88 0.93 13.41
CA ALA A 87 11.06 -0.26 13.58
C ALA A 87 9.58 0.03 13.31
N PHE A 88 9.06 1.12 13.88
CA PHE A 88 7.70 1.59 13.66
C PHE A 88 7.41 1.84 12.18
N LEU A 89 8.24 2.64 11.50
CA LEU A 89 8.06 2.98 10.08
C LEU A 89 8.07 1.74 9.18
N LYS A 90 8.93 0.76 9.46
CA LYS A 90 8.95 -0.51 8.73
C LYS A 90 7.67 -1.31 8.91
N GLN A 91 7.19 -1.41 10.15
CA GLN A 91 5.96 -2.13 10.47
C GLN A 91 4.75 -1.46 9.80
N GLU A 92 4.69 -0.13 9.86
CA GLU A 92 3.60 0.65 9.27
C GLU A 92 3.55 0.49 7.75
N MET A 93 4.69 0.60 7.07
CA MET A 93 4.76 0.34 5.62
C MET A 93 4.33 -1.09 5.27
N ALA A 94 4.68 -2.09 6.08
CA ALA A 94 4.28 -3.47 5.85
C ALA A 94 2.77 -3.65 6.01
N LEU A 95 2.18 -3.01 7.03
CA LEU A 95 0.75 -3.01 7.26
C LEU A 95 -0.01 -2.36 6.09
N LEU A 96 0.39 -1.15 5.66
CA LEU A 96 -0.22 -0.43 4.54
C LEU A 96 -0.17 -1.22 3.22
N ARG A 97 0.95 -1.91 2.95
CA ARG A 97 1.07 -2.79 1.78
C ARG A 97 0.09 -3.97 1.86
N GLY A 98 -0.02 -4.60 3.03
CA GLY A 98 -0.98 -5.68 3.26
C GLY A 98 -2.43 -5.22 3.10
N GLU A 99 -2.77 -4.04 3.60
CA GLU A 99 -4.09 -3.44 3.44
C GLU A 99 -4.42 -3.08 1.99
N ARG A 100 -3.43 -2.59 1.22
CA ARG A 100 -3.56 -2.33 -0.21
C ARG A 100 -3.92 -3.61 -0.97
N ASP A 101 -3.24 -4.71 -0.69
CA ASP A 101 -3.48 -5.98 -1.37
C ASP A 101 -4.86 -6.57 -1.00
N ARG A 102 -5.25 -6.48 0.28
CA ARG A 102 -6.61 -6.85 0.73
C ARG A 102 -7.69 -5.99 0.06
N ALA A 103 -7.46 -4.68 -0.03
CA ALA A 103 -8.39 -3.75 -0.66
C ALA A 103 -8.55 -4.02 -2.17
N ARG A 104 -7.51 -4.53 -2.85
CA ARG A 104 -7.62 -4.97 -4.25
C ARG A 104 -8.58 -6.15 -4.37
N CYS A 105 -8.38 -7.19 -3.56
CA CYS A 105 -9.25 -8.37 -3.55
C CYS A 105 -10.70 -7.98 -3.27
N GLU A 106 -10.92 -7.12 -2.28
CA GLU A 106 -12.25 -6.65 -1.93
C GLU A 106 -12.89 -5.79 -3.04
N HIS A 107 -12.13 -4.91 -3.68
CA HIS A 107 -12.61 -4.11 -4.81
C HIS A 107 -13.15 -5.00 -5.94
N VAL A 108 -12.38 -6.02 -6.32
CA VAL A 108 -12.79 -6.98 -7.36
C VAL A 108 -14.03 -7.76 -6.90
N ARG A 109 -14.04 -8.28 -5.68
CA ARG A 109 -15.17 -9.03 -5.13
C ARG A 109 -16.47 -8.23 -5.12
N ARG A 110 -16.43 -7.00 -4.61
CA ARG A 110 -17.59 -6.09 -4.57
C ARG A 110 -18.11 -5.79 -5.98
N ARG A 111 -17.21 -5.67 -6.96
CA ARG A 111 -17.57 -5.39 -8.36
C ARG A 111 -18.24 -6.59 -9.03
N VAL A 112 -17.70 -7.79 -8.86
CA VAL A 112 -18.29 -9.04 -9.39
C VAL A 112 -19.72 -9.18 -8.87
N SER A 113 -19.93 -9.07 -7.56
CA SER A 113 -21.26 -9.16 -6.94
C SER A 113 -22.19 -8.03 -7.38
N LYS A 114 -21.70 -6.78 -7.49
CA LYS A 114 -22.53 -5.63 -7.89
C LYS A 114 -23.05 -5.76 -9.33
N TRP A 115 -22.33 -6.48 -10.20
CA TRP A 115 -22.64 -6.61 -11.62
C TRP A 115 -23.15 -8.00 -11.99
N ASN A 116 -23.43 -8.86 -11.01
CA ASN A 116 -23.93 -10.23 -11.20
C ASN A 116 -23.08 -11.05 -12.19
N LEU A 117 -21.75 -10.90 -12.12
CA LEU A 117 -20.81 -11.57 -13.02
C LEU A 117 -20.43 -12.99 -12.54
N ASP A 118 -21.02 -13.43 -11.44
CA ASP A 118 -20.81 -14.70 -10.73
C ASP A 118 -21.52 -15.90 -11.40
N GLY A 119 -22.26 -15.68 -12.50
CA GLY A 119 -22.84 -16.76 -13.31
C GLY A 119 -24.03 -17.49 -12.66
N THR A 120 -24.56 -16.96 -11.56
CA THR A 120 -25.77 -17.44 -10.87
C THR A 120 -27.00 -16.59 -11.22
N THR A 121 -27.39 -16.62 -12.49
CA THR A 121 -28.76 -16.39 -12.99
C THR A 121 -28.88 -16.97 -14.37
#